data_AF-A0A7V2UBX5-F1
#
_entry.id   AF-A0A7V2UBX5-F1
#
_cell.length_a   1.000
_cell.length_b   1.000
_cell.length_c   1.000
_cell.angle_alpha   90.00
_cell.angle_beta   90.00
_cell.angle_gamma   90.00
#
_symmetry.space_group_name_H-M   'P 1'
#
loop_
_entity.id
_entity.type
_entity.pdbx_description
1 polymer ?
#
loop_
_entity_poly.entity_id
_entity_poly.type
_entity_poly.pdbx_seq_one_letter_code
_entity_poly.pdbx_strand_id
1 'polypeptide(L)'
;MSMRLSCDPKGFPLLSPPGAAFDIHLLPVSKVQFERFLAEPCGFGDAWYETLLTLNQRASYRRFTEADRERLFLTGVLPKEALAFAIWLGPGFDLPTTDEWRMAYRTFDALRLNWAEALRFLSGRGAVPAHDMLEELLRQQPPAATASDVTLMRGGVLEWARQGSHWVGLGAPRHTFYPNLYEPCNDEFRPLNTNDRLPFLGFRLIRRRGNVPRGGWLVTRPRPEEQAR
;
A
#
# COMPACT_ATOMS: atom_id res chain seq x y z
N MET A 1 1.66 -2.31 20.66
CA MET A 1 2.47 -1.24 20.03
C MET A 1 1.53 -0.35 19.25
N SER A 2 1.72 0.98 19.25
CA SER A 2 0.84 1.89 18.50
C SER A 2 1.44 2.17 17.13
N MET A 3 0.60 2.17 16.10
CA MET A 3 0.97 2.51 14.73
C MET A 3 0.56 3.95 14.45
N ARG A 4 1.47 4.74 13.89
CA ARG A 4 1.15 6.12 13.50
C ARG A 4 0.55 6.14 12.11
N LEU A 5 -0.54 6.88 11.95
CA LEU A 5 -1.17 7.18 10.68
C LEU A 5 -0.79 8.61 10.24
N SER A 6 -0.50 8.77 8.95
CA SER A 6 -0.32 10.06 8.30
C SER A 6 -0.84 9.99 6.86
N CYS A 7 -0.70 11.06 6.08
CA CYS A 7 -1.01 11.05 4.65
C CYS A 7 0.21 11.43 3.81
N ASP A 8 0.22 11.00 2.55
CA ASP A 8 1.02 11.60 1.49
C ASP A 8 0.49 13.02 1.18
N PRO A 9 1.22 13.82 0.37
CA PRO A 9 0.77 15.16 -0.02
C PRO A 9 -0.55 15.21 -0.80
N LYS A 10 -1.03 14.07 -1.30
CA LYS A 10 -2.28 13.93 -2.06
C LYS A 10 -3.43 13.37 -1.21
N GLY A 11 -3.20 13.16 0.09
CA GLY A 11 -4.20 12.71 1.06
C GLY A 11 -4.37 11.19 1.17
N PHE A 12 -3.50 10.37 0.57
CA PHE A 12 -3.56 8.91 0.70
C PHE A 12 -2.79 8.44 1.95
N PRO A 13 -3.34 7.48 2.72
CA PRO A 13 -2.81 7.11 4.02
C PRO A 13 -1.45 6.40 3.95
N LEU A 14 -0.61 6.74 4.91
CA LEU A 14 0.68 6.14 5.22
C LEU A 14 0.65 5.60 6.65
N LEU A 15 1.14 4.37 6.83
CA LEU A 15 1.34 3.75 8.13
C LEU A 15 2.83 3.77 8.50
N SER A 16 3.14 4.02 9.77
CA SER A 16 4.51 3.92 10.31
C SER A 16 4.68 2.60 11.07
N PRO A 17 5.31 1.56 10.50
CA PRO A 17 5.61 0.33 11.24
C PRO A 17 6.49 0.65 12.46
N PRO A 18 6.19 0.12 13.66
CA PRO A 18 7.03 0.34 14.84
C PRO A 18 8.49 -0.08 14.58
N GLY A 19 9.45 0.78 14.95
CA GLY A 19 10.88 0.55 14.72
C GLY A 19 11.38 0.83 13.30
N ALA A 20 10.48 1.07 12.33
CA ALA A 20 10.88 1.47 10.98
C ALA A 20 11.50 2.88 10.97
N ALA A 21 12.36 3.15 9.98
CA ALA A 21 12.80 4.49 9.58
C ALA A 21 11.99 5.03 8.38
N PHE A 22 10.83 4.45 8.10
CA PHE A 22 9.97 4.83 6.98
C PHE A 22 8.50 4.76 7.38
N ASP A 23 7.68 5.42 6.57
CA ASP A 23 6.24 5.21 6.50
C ASP A 23 5.94 4.48 5.18
N ILE A 24 4.85 3.73 5.09
CA ILE A 24 4.47 2.96 3.90
C ILE A 24 3.01 3.22 3.54
N HIS A 25 2.67 3.32 2.26
CA HIS A 25 1.28 3.46 1.84
C HIS A 25 0.44 2.30 2.38
N LEU A 26 -0.72 2.65 2.94
CA LEU A 26 -1.64 1.69 3.53
C LEU A 26 -2.12 0.68 2.48
N LEU A 27 -2.44 1.15 1.27
CA LEU A 27 -2.83 0.32 0.13
C LEU A 27 -1.80 0.43 -1.00
N PRO A 28 -1.78 -0.51 -1.96
CA PRO A 28 -1.11 -0.30 -3.23
C PRO A 28 -1.61 0.98 -3.90
N VAL A 29 -0.80 1.56 -4.78
CA VAL A 29 -1.18 2.78 -5.51
C VAL A 29 -2.41 2.47 -6.37
N SER A 30 -3.50 3.17 -6.07
CA SER A 30 -4.78 2.98 -6.75
C SER A 30 -4.80 3.67 -8.12
N LYS A 31 -5.65 3.17 -9.02
CA LYS A 31 -5.90 3.83 -10.31
C LYS A 31 -6.36 5.28 -10.13
N VAL A 32 -7.27 5.54 -9.19
CA VAL A 32 -7.73 6.90 -8.87
C VAL A 32 -6.64 7.80 -8.26
N GLN A 33 -5.68 7.22 -7.52
CA GLN A 33 -4.51 7.96 -7.06
C GLN A 33 -3.59 8.31 -8.24
N PHE A 34 -3.37 7.37 -9.15
CA PHE A 34 -2.53 7.56 -10.33
C PHE A 34 -3.17 8.52 -11.35
N GLU A 35 -4.49 8.53 -11.49
CA GLU A 35 -5.24 9.49 -12.30
C GLU A 35 -4.95 10.95 -11.87
N ARG A 36 -4.66 11.20 -10.58
CA ARG A 36 -4.22 12.54 -10.12
C ARG A 36 -2.82 12.90 -10.60
N PHE A 37 -1.95 11.92 -10.78
CA PHE A 37 -0.61 12.13 -11.35
C PHE A 37 -0.70 12.42 -12.86
N LEU A 38 -1.56 11.70 -13.57
CA LEU A 38 -1.81 11.92 -15.01
C LEU A 38 -2.47 13.27 -15.31
N ALA A 39 -3.21 13.84 -14.34
CA ALA A 39 -3.77 15.18 -14.46
C ALA A 39 -2.73 16.31 -14.38
N GLU A 40 -1.47 16.00 -14.07
CA GLU A 40 -0.35 16.95 -14.02
C GLU A 40 0.70 16.58 -15.10
N PRO A 41 1.52 17.54 -15.59
CA PRO A 41 2.58 17.24 -16.55
C PRO A 41 3.59 16.23 -16.00
N CYS A 42 3.52 14.99 -16.48
CA CYS A 42 4.28 13.87 -15.93
C CYS A 42 5.04 13.01 -16.96
N GLY A 43 4.92 13.34 -18.25
CA GLY A 43 5.54 12.57 -19.34
C GLY A 43 4.79 11.28 -19.72
N PHE A 44 3.68 10.98 -19.04
CA PHE A 44 2.74 9.92 -19.42
C PHE A 44 1.43 10.55 -19.88
N GLY A 45 0.69 9.85 -20.74
CA GLY A 45 -0.58 10.34 -21.27
C GLY A 45 -1.59 9.22 -21.46
N ASP A 46 -2.77 9.58 -21.95
CA ASP A 46 -3.93 8.68 -22.03
C ASP A 46 -3.62 7.38 -22.77
N ALA A 47 -2.94 7.45 -23.92
CA ALA A 47 -2.59 6.26 -24.69
C ALA A 47 -1.74 5.25 -23.88
N TRP A 48 -0.81 5.73 -23.07
CA TRP A 48 -0.02 4.89 -22.16
C TRP A 48 -0.91 4.28 -21.08
N TYR A 49 -1.82 5.06 -20.49
CA TYR A 49 -2.69 4.58 -19.42
C TYR A 49 -3.68 3.53 -19.92
N GLU A 50 -4.22 3.72 -21.13
CA GLU A 50 -5.08 2.74 -21.79
C GLU A 50 -4.37 1.39 -21.97
N THR A 51 -3.05 1.37 -22.25
CA THR A 51 -2.30 0.10 -22.30
C THR A 51 -2.25 -0.63 -20.96
N LEU A 52 -2.32 0.08 -19.84
CA LEU A 52 -2.41 -0.56 -18.52
C LEU A 52 -3.83 -1.04 -18.23
N LEU A 53 -4.85 -0.31 -18.70
CA LEU A 53 -6.24 -0.69 -18.50
C LEU A 53 -6.65 -1.94 -19.31
N THR A 54 -5.97 -2.23 -20.43
CA THR A 54 -6.17 -3.52 -21.14
C THR A 54 -5.66 -4.72 -20.34
N LEU A 55 -4.67 -4.53 -19.47
CA LEU A 55 -4.09 -5.57 -18.63
C LEU A 55 -4.91 -5.83 -17.36
N ASN A 56 -5.46 -4.77 -16.77
CA ASN A 56 -6.26 -4.84 -15.56
C ASN A 56 -7.32 -3.74 -15.56
N GLN A 57 -8.52 -4.06 -16.04
CA GLN A 57 -9.60 -3.10 -16.24
C GLN A 57 -9.99 -2.38 -14.95
N ARG A 58 -10.32 -1.09 -15.08
CA ARG A 58 -10.78 -0.26 -13.96
C ARG A 58 -12.03 -0.82 -13.29
N ALA A 59 -12.07 -0.72 -11.96
CA ALA A 59 -13.26 -0.87 -11.13
C ALA A 59 -13.52 0.44 -10.36
N SER A 60 -14.76 0.64 -9.92
CA SER A 60 -15.12 1.83 -9.13
C SER A 60 -14.65 1.68 -7.69
N TYR A 61 -13.92 2.66 -7.17
CA TYR A 61 -13.50 2.66 -5.77
C TYR A 61 -14.66 2.88 -4.78
N ARG A 62 -15.80 3.40 -5.26
CA ARG A 62 -16.98 3.67 -4.41
C ARG A 62 -17.83 2.44 -4.16
N ARG A 63 -17.72 1.42 -5.02
CA ARG A 63 -18.49 0.18 -4.95
C ARG A 63 -17.77 -0.88 -5.77
N PHE A 64 -17.23 -1.88 -5.09
CA PHE A 64 -16.52 -3.00 -5.69
C PHE A 64 -16.80 -4.26 -4.89
N THR A 65 -16.77 -5.42 -5.54
CA THR A 65 -16.88 -6.71 -4.85
C THR A 65 -15.50 -7.24 -4.48
N GLU A 66 -15.44 -8.35 -3.75
CA GLU A 66 -14.16 -9.03 -3.50
C GLU A 66 -13.42 -9.34 -4.82
N ALA A 67 -14.13 -9.78 -5.86
CA ALA A 67 -13.55 -10.11 -7.17
C ALA A 67 -12.96 -8.89 -7.92
N ASP A 68 -13.30 -7.67 -7.48
CA ASP A 68 -12.85 -6.42 -8.11
C ASP A 68 -11.66 -5.77 -7.38
N ARG A 69 -11.20 -6.30 -6.24
CA ARG A 69 -10.19 -5.65 -5.38
C ARG A 69 -8.92 -5.25 -6.13
N GLU A 70 -8.32 -6.17 -6.89
CA GLU A 70 -7.09 -5.93 -7.63
C GLU A 70 -7.29 -4.95 -8.79
N ARG A 71 -8.53 -4.80 -9.27
CA ARG A 71 -8.91 -3.85 -10.32
C ARG A 71 -8.93 -2.40 -9.82
N LEU A 72 -8.88 -2.17 -8.51
CA LEU A 72 -8.72 -0.84 -7.91
C LEU A 72 -7.29 -0.31 -8.06
N PHE A 73 -6.31 -1.21 -8.12
CA PHE A 73 -4.90 -0.86 -8.07
C PHE A 73 -4.28 -0.74 -9.45
N LEU A 74 -3.27 0.11 -9.57
CA LEU A 74 -2.49 0.20 -10.78
C LEU A 74 -1.57 -1.01 -10.88
N THR A 75 -1.65 -1.75 -11.98
CA THR A 75 -0.79 -2.89 -12.28
C THR A 75 -0.29 -2.84 -13.72
N GLY A 76 0.66 -3.70 -14.10
CA GLY A 76 1.32 -3.64 -15.41
C GLY A 76 2.32 -2.47 -15.55
N VAL A 77 2.59 -1.79 -14.44
CA VAL A 77 3.51 -0.65 -14.36
C VAL A 77 4.95 -1.13 -14.26
N LEU A 78 5.86 -0.42 -14.90
CA LEU A 78 7.29 -0.70 -14.82
C LEU A 78 7.92 0.02 -13.61
N PRO A 79 9.03 -0.48 -13.04
CA PRO A 79 9.68 0.19 -11.90
C PRO A 79 10.02 1.66 -12.16
N LYS A 80 10.49 2.00 -13.37
CA LYS A 80 10.79 3.40 -13.75
C LYS A 80 9.57 4.33 -13.72
N GLU A 81 8.38 3.80 -13.99
CA GLU A 81 7.12 4.55 -14.03
C GLU A 81 6.60 4.74 -12.60
N ALA A 82 6.71 3.70 -11.77
CA ALA A 82 6.45 3.80 -10.34
C ALA A 82 7.39 4.80 -9.63
N LEU A 83 8.67 4.85 -10.03
CA LEU A 83 9.63 5.85 -9.55
C LEU A 83 9.29 7.27 -10.01
N ALA A 84 8.81 7.44 -11.24
CA ALA A 84 8.33 8.75 -11.71
C ALA A 84 7.13 9.24 -10.87
N PHE A 85 6.20 8.34 -10.53
CA PHE A 85 5.12 8.64 -9.60
C PHE A 85 5.63 8.99 -8.19
N ALA A 86 6.66 8.29 -7.68
CA ALA A 86 7.29 8.61 -6.41
C ALA A 86 7.93 10.02 -6.41
N ILE A 87 8.64 10.38 -7.48
CA ILE A 87 9.23 11.71 -7.67
C ILE A 87 8.15 12.79 -7.64
N TRP A 88 7.00 12.55 -8.28
CA TRP A 88 5.86 13.47 -8.28
C TRP A 88 5.24 13.69 -6.89
N LEU A 89 5.19 12.65 -6.05
CA LEU A 89 4.76 12.82 -4.65
C LEU A 89 5.73 13.68 -3.83
N GLY A 90 7.00 13.74 -4.25
CA GLY A 90 8.00 14.64 -3.71
C GLY A 90 9.12 13.94 -2.93
N PRO A 91 9.99 14.73 -2.27
CA PRO A 91 11.21 14.20 -1.65
C PRO A 91 10.94 13.11 -0.60
N GLY A 92 11.78 12.08 -0.63
CA GLY A 92 11.75 10.97 0.33
C GLY A 92 10.79 9.84 -0.01
N PHE A 93 9.95 9.97 -1.04
CA PHE A 93 9.17 8.86 -1.56
C PHE A 93 10.02 7.96 -2.45
N ASP A 94 9.91 6.64 -2.27
CA ASP A 94 10.62 5.64 -3.07
C ASP A 94 9.83 4.32 -3.07
N LEU A 95 10.21 3.40 -3.95
CA LEU A 95 9.82 1.99 -3.85
C LEU A 95 10.52 1.34 -2.65
N PRO A 96 9.87 0.41 -1.94
CA PRO A 96 10.50 -0.29 -0.83
C PRO A 96 11.63 -1.21 -1.31
N THR A 97 12.61 -1.44 -0.45
CA THR A 97 13.48 -2.62 -0.58
C THR A 97 12.73 -3.88 -0.19
N THR A 98 13.24 -5.06 -0.57
CA THR A 98 12.71 -6.35 -0.12
C THR A 98 12.62 -6.43 1.41
N ASP A 99 13.62 -5.93 2.12
CA ASP A 99 13.66 -5.96 3.59
C ASP A 99 12.59 -5.04 4.20
N GLU A 100 12.40 -3.84 3.65
CA GLU A 100 11.38 -2.89 4.11
C GLU A 100 9.98 -3.42 3.89
N TRP A 101 9.72 -3.99 2.70
CA TRP A 101 8.45 -4.59 2.38
C TRP A 101 8.16 -5.76 3.33
N ARG A 102 9.10 -6.69 3.50
CA ARG A 102 8.94 -7.85 4.40
C ARG A 102 8.83 -7.45 5.86
N MET A 103 9.51 -6.39 6.29
CA MET A 103 9.37 -5.85 7.65
C MET A 103 7.97 -5.28 7.86
N ALA A 104 7.43 -4.53 6.90
CA ALA A 104 6.06 -4.03 6.95
C ALA A 104 5.05 -5.18 6.98
N TYR A 105 5.20 -6.18 6.10
CA TYR A 105 4.35 -7.38 6.08
C TYR A 105 4.31 -8.09 7.42
N ARG A 106 5.47 -8.47 7.99
CA ARG A 106 5.53 -9.15 9.31
C ARG A 106 4.91 -8.32 10.41
N THR A 107 5.13 -7.00 10.38
CA THR A 107 4.54 -6.09 11.35
C THR A 107 3.02 -6.06 11.22
N PHE A 108 2.50 -5.96 10.01
CA PHE A 108 1.06 -5.85 9.77
C PHE A 108 0.32 -7.17 9.98
N ASP A 109 1.01 -8.28 9.77
CA ASP A 109 0.44 -9.61 10.00
C ASP A 109 0.28 -9.92 11.49
N ALA A 110 1.21 -9.42 12.32
CA ALA A 110 1.15 -9.58 13.76
C ALA A 110 0.19 -8.60 14.47
N LEU A 111 -0.42 -7.66 13.73
CA LEU A 111 -1.20 -6.57 14.32
C LEU A 111 -2.66 -6.56 13.89
N ARG A 112 -3.51 -6.15 14.83
CA ARG A 112 -4.88 -5.70 14.57
C ARG A 112 -4.95 -4.21 14.88
N LEU A 113 -5.36 -3.41 13.92
CA LEU A 113 -5.43 -1.95 14.06
C LEU A 113 -6.85 -1.52 14.42
N ASN A 114 -6.96 -0.41 15.15
CA ASN A 114 -8.24 0.25 15.37
C ASN A 114 -8.64 1.02 14.11
N TRP A 115 -9.35 0.35 13.21
CA TRP A 115 -9.75 0.92 11.93
C TRP A 115 -10.76 2.07 12.05
N ALA A 116 -11.54 2.13 13.13
CA ALA A 116 -12.44 3.25 13.37
C ALA A 116 -11.66 4.56 13.56
N GLU A 117 -10.51 4.50 14.24
CA GLU A 117 -9.62 5.65 14.37
C GLU A 117 -9.00 6.05 13.03
N ALA A 118 -8.62 5.06 12.21
CA ALA A 118 -8.08 5.31 10.87
C ALA A 118 -9.11 5.98 9.94
N LEU A 119 -10.36 5.50 9.93
CA LEU A 119 -11.45 6.10 9.18
C LEU A 119 -11.71 7.53 9.65
N ARG A 120 -11.83 7.77 10.96
CA ARG A 120 -12.02 9.12 11.52
C ARG A 120 -10.89 10.07 11.14
N PHE A 121 -9.64 9.60 11.13
CA PHE A 121 -8.51 10.38 10.67
C PHE A 121 -8.65 10.76 9.19
N LEU A 122 -9.03 9.80 8.34
CA LEU A 122 -9.23 10.03 6.91
C LEU A 122 -10.44 10.92 6.60
N SER A 123 -11.53 10.88 7.38
CA SER A 123 -12.67 11.78 7.19
C SER A 123 -12.28 13.26 7.37
N GLY A 124 -11.28 13.56 8.21
CA GLY A 124 -10.83 14.93 8.47
C GLY A 124 -9.61 15.40 7.65
N ARG A 125 -8.80 14.47 7.12
CA ARG A 125 -7.49 14.80 6.49
C ARG A 125 -7.17 13.99 5.23
N GLY A 126 -7.93 12.95 4.94
CA GLY A 126 -7.69 12.03 3.83
C GLY A 126 -8.33 12.50 2.53
N ALA A 127 -7.83 11.96 1.42
CA ALA A 127 -8.54 12.03 0.16
C ALA A 127 -9.81 11.17 0.22
N VAL A 128 -10.93 11.67 -0.30
CA VAL A 128 -12.21 10.93 -0.35
C VAL A 128 -12.04 9.51 -0.91
N PRO A 129 -11.33 9.27 -2.04
CA PRO A 129 -11.15 7.91 -2.53
C PRO A 129 -10.41 6.99 -1.56
N ALA A 130 -9.46 7.51 -0.78
CA ALA A 130 -8.73 6.71 0.19
C ALA A 130 -9.61 6.30 1.37
N HIS A 131 -10.48 7.21 1.83
CA HIS A 131 -11.49 6.92 2.84
C HIS A 131 -12.47 5.85 2.34
N ASP A 132 -13.10 6.08 1.19
CA ASP A 132 -14.13 5.21 0.63
C ASP A 132 -13.59 3.79 0.36
N MET A 133 -12.36 3.67 -0.18
CA MET A 133 -11.72 2.38 -0.37
C MET A 133 -11.47 1.66 0.95
N LEU A 134 -10.93 2.36 1.96
CA LEU A 134 -10.66 1.73 3.25
C LEU A 134 -11.96 1.25 3.92
N GLU A 135 -13.00 2.08 3.88
CA GLU A 135 -14.29 1.74 4.45
C GLU A 135 -14.89 0.49 3.78
N GLU A 136 -14.92 0.45 2.46
CA GLU A 136 -15.48 -0.68 1.72
C GLU A 136 -14.61 -1.94 1.89
N LEU A 137 -13.28 -1.82 1.92
CA LEU A 137 -12.40 -2.94 2.23
C LEU A 137 -12.74 -3.53 3.60
N LEU A 138 -12.88 -2.71 4.63
CA LEU A 138 -13.19 -3.16 5.99
C LEU A 138 -14.51 -3.92 6.08
N ARG A 139 -15.54 -3.52 5.32
CA ARG A 139 -16.83 -4.24 5.26
C ARG A 139 -16.69 -5.66 4.70
N GLN A 140 -15.70 -5.89 3.85
CA GLN A 140 -15.45 -7.17 3.20
C GLN A 140 -14.47 -8.07 3.99
N GLN A 141 -13.95 -7.62 5.13
CA GLN A 141 -13.00 -8.38 5.93
C GLN A 141 -13.70 -9.14 7.07
N PRO A 142 -13.22 -10.35 7.42
CA PRO A 142 -13.70 -11.04 8.60
C PRO A 142 -13.28 -10.29 9.88
N PRO A 143 -13.99 -10.46 11.01
CA PRO A 143 -13.64 -9.82 12.29
C PRO A 143 -12.22 -10.12 12.79
N ALA A 144 -11.65 -11.27 12.38
CA ALA A 144 -10.32 -11.71 12.77
C ALA A 144 -9.19 -11.09 11.93
N ALA A 145 -9.50 -10.31 10.91
CA ALA A 145 -8.54 -9.76 9.95
C ALA A 145 -7.39 -8.99 10.62
N THR A 146 -6.19 -9.27 10.12
CA THR A 146 -4.94 -8.60 10.47
C THR A 146 -4.79 -7.32 9.66
N ALA A 147 -3.79 -6.49 9.99
CA ALA A 147 -3.47 -5.35 9.15
C ALA A 147 -2.96 -5.74 7.76
N SER A 148 -2.32 -6.90 7.60
CA SER A 148 -1.91 -7.39 6.27
C SER A 148 -3.10 -7.66 5.36
N ASP A 149 -4.23 -8.11 5.91
CA ASP A 149 -5.46 -8.37 5.15
C ASP A 149 -6.14 -7.07 4.70
N VAL A 150 -6.20 -6.06 5.57
CA VAL A 150 -6.81 -4.76 5.22
C VAL A 150 -5.93 -3.92 4.30
N THR A 151 -4.61 -3.95 4.51
CA THR A 151 -3.62 -3.25 3.67
C THR A 151 -3.38 -3.94 2.33
N LEU A 152 -4.00 -5.09 2.12
CA LEU A 152 -3.87 -5.96 0.94
C LEU A 152 -2.42 -6.35 0.62
N MET A 153 -1.57 -6.41 1.64
CA MET A 153 -0.30 -7.13 1.50
C MET A 153 -0.54 -8.64 1.45
N ARG A 154 -1.64 -9.10 2.06
CA ARG A 154 -2.27 -10.40 1.81
C ARG A 154 -3.60 -10.19 1.07
N GLY A 155 -3.83 -10.98 0.03
CA GLY A 155 -5.04 -10.94 -0.79
C GLY A 155 -5.11 -9.77 -1.77
N GLY A 156 -3.98 -9.11 -2.06
CA GLY A 156 -3.87 -8.01 -3.03
C GLY A 156 -3.07 -8.38 -4.29
N VAL A 157 -2.39 -7.38 -4.85
CA VAL A 157 -1.49 -7.53 -6.02
C VAL A 157 -0.09 -7.94 -5.58
N LEU A 158 0.75 -8.37 -6.52
CA LEU A 158 2.20 -8.35 -6.29
C LEU A 158 2.72 -6.93 -6.45
N GLU A 159 3.81 -6.62 -5.76
CA GLU A 159 4.34 -5.27 -5.70
C GLU A 159 5.83 -5.23 -5.95
N TRP A 160 6.26 -4.24 -6.72
CA TRP A 160 7.67 -3.99 -6.95
C TRP A 160 8.40 -3.66 -5.65
N ALA A 161 9.49 -4.38 -5.41
CA ALA A 161 10.48 -4.09 -4.38
C ALA A 161 11.90 -4.21 -4.95
N ARG A 162 12.82 -3.41 -4.40
CA ARG A 162 14.24 -3.42 -4.80
C ARG A 162 15.04 -4.45 -4.01
N GLN A 163 15.80 -5.27 -4.73
CA GLN A 163 16.76 -6.23 -4.17
C GLN A 163 18.15 -5.99 -4.76
N GLY A 164 19.00 -5.25 -4.03
CA GLY A 164 20.28 -4.78 -4.57
C GLY A 164 20.06 -3.92 -5.82
N SER A 165 20.62 -4.33 -6.95
CA SER A 165 20.46 -3.68 -8.27
C SER A 165 19.26 -4.20 -9.08
N HIS A 166 18.50 -5.16 -8.56
CA HIS A 166 17.42 -5.83 -9.28
C HIS A 166 16.04 -5.48 -8.71
N TRP A 167 15.00 -5.75 -9.51
CA TRP A 167 13.60 -5.62 -9.12
C TRP A 167 12.96 -6.98 -8.97
N VAL A 168 12.20 -7.16 -7.90
CA VAL A 168 11.41 -8.37 -7.61
C VAL A 168 9.97 -7.98 -7.29
N GLY A 169 9.06 -8.94 -7.43
CA GLY A 169 7.66 -8.84 -7.00
C GLY A 169 7.46 -9.53 -5.65
N LEU A 170 6.82 -8.85 -4.70
CA LEU A 170 6.46 -9.41 -3.40
C LEU A 170 4.96 -9.26 -3.14
N GLY A 171 4.37 -10.23 -2.44
CA GLY A 171 2.95 -10.21 -2.09
C GLY A 171 2.43 -11.62 -1.86
N ALA A 172 1.27 -11.72 -1.20
CA ALA A 172 0.52 -12.96 -1.08
C ALA A 172 -0.84 -12.78 -1.78
N PRO A 173 -0.88 -12.76 -3.12
CA PRO A 173 -2.10 -12.51 -3.88
C PRO A 173 -3.14 -13.61 -3.66
N ARG A 174 -4.41 -13.31 -3.95
CA ARG A 174 -5.43 -14.35 -3.95
C ARG A 174 -5.13 -15.37 -5.04
N HIS A 175 -5.42 -16.64 -4.76
CA HIS A 175 -5.18 -17.73 -5.72
C HIS A 175 -5.91 -17.52 -7.06
N THR A 176 -7.08 -16.87 -7.05
CA THR A 176 -7.85 -16.53 -8.25
C THR A 176 -7.22 -15.40 -9.07
N PHE A 177 -6.32 -14.61 -8.49
CA PHE A 177 -5.65 -13.50 -9.16
C PHE A 177 -4.27 -13.91 -9.69
N TYR A 178 -3.43 -14.51 -8.84
CA TYR A 178 -2.14 -15.06 -9.23
C TYR A 178 -1.80 -16.25 -8.31
N PRO A 179 -1.73 -17.49 -8.84
CA PRO A 179 -1.47 -18.67 -8.02
C PRO A 179 0.01 -18.79 -7.62
N ASN A 180 0.30 -19.65 -6.65
CA ASN A 180 1.64 -20.17 -6.32
C ASN A 180 2.61 -19.25 -5.56
N LEU A 181 2.18 -18.10 -5.03
CA LEU A 181 2.97 -17.31 -4.07
C LEU A 181 2.29 -17.30 -2.71
N TYR A 182 2.82 -18.07 -1.77
CA TYR A 182 2.16 -18.35 -0.49
C TYR A 182 2.85 -17.64 0.69
N GLU A 183 4.19 -17.56 0.69
CA GLU A 183 4.94 -17.04 1.81
C GLU A 183 5.85 -15.88 1.38
N PRO A 184 5.38 -14.62 1.37
CA PRO A 184 6.13 -13.50 0.79
C PRO A 184 7.40 -13.11 1.58
N CYS A 185 7.60 -13.70 2.77
CA CYS A 185 8.87 -13.59 3.49
C CYS A 185 9.97 -14.50 2.91
N ASN A 186 9.62 -15.56 2.19
CA ASN A 186 10.55 -16.55 1.62
C ASN A 186 10.48 -16.56 0.09
N ASP A 187 9.29 -16.40 -0.46
CA ASP A 187 9.01 -16.40 -1.88
C ASP A 187 9.14 -14.98 -2.47
N GLU A 188 9.48 -14.93 -3.75
CA GLU A 188 9.48 -13.71 -4.55
C GLU A 188 9.26 -14.06 -6.02
N PHE A 189 8.61 -13.14 -6.75
CA PHE A 189 8.52 -13.22 -8.19
C PHE A 189 9.72 -12.50 -8.82
N ARG A 190 10.42 -13.16 -9.74
CA ARG A 190 11.51 -12.55 -10.52
C ARG A 190 11.08 -12.43 -11.98
N PRO A 191 10.88 -11.21 -12.51
CA PRO A 191 10.59 -11.06 -13.94
C PRO A 191 11.79 -11.53 -14.76
N LEU A 192 11.53 -12.22 -15.89
CA LEU A 192 12.59 -12.54 -16.86
C LEU A 192 13.14 -11.27 -17.52
N ASN A 193 12.27 -10.28 -17.75
CA ASN A 193 12.62 -8.98 -18.29
C ASN A 193 11.86 -7.89 -17.52
N THR A 194 12.59 -6.95 -16.92
CA THR A 194 12.00 -5.86 -16.13
C THR A 194 11.28 -4.79 -16.98
N ASN A 195 11.35 -4.90 -18.31
CA ASN A 195 10.59 -4.05 -19.23
C ASN A 195 9.25 -4.66 -19.66
N ASP A 196 8.96 -5.90 -19.26
CA ASP A 196 7.69 -6.55 -19.56
C ASP A 196 6.60 -6.03 -18.62
N ARG A 197 5.43 -5.69 -19.17
CA ARG A 197 4.27 -5.29 -18.38
C ARG A 197 3.54 -6.52 -17.88
N LEU A 198 3.66 -6.79 -16.59
CA LEU A 198 3.04 -7.94 -15.96
C LEU A 198 1.72 -7.53 -15.27
N PRO A 199 0.56 -8.09 -15.67
CA PRO A 199 -0.77 -7.59 -15.28
C PRO A 199 -1.06 -7.66 -13.78
N PHE A 200 -0.30 -8.46 -13.05
CA PHE A 200 -0.45 -8.70 -11.61
C PHE A 200 0.55 -7.89 -10.75
N LEU A 201 1.51 -7.19 -11.35
CA LEU A 201 2.49 -6.36 -10.63
C LEU A 201 2.05 -4.90 -10.59
N GLY A 202 1.79 -4.43 -9.37
CA GLY A 202 1.62 -3.04 -9.00
C GLY A 202 2.76 -2.57 -8.11
N PHE A 203 2.45 -1.62 -7.22
CA PHE A 203 3.42 -1.10 -6.26
C PHE A 203 2.72 -0.38 -5.12
N ARG A 204 3.42 -0.28 -4.00
CA ARG A 204 3.18 0.73 -2.97
C ARG A 204 4.47 1.50 -2.73
N LEU A 205 4.34 2.71 -2.21
CA LEU A 205 5.51 3.53 -1.91
C LEU A 205 5.76 3.59 -0.42
N ILE A 206 7.01 3.85 -0.09
CA ILE A 206 7.42 4.27 1.23
C ILE A 206 7.81 5.74 1.20
N ARG A 207 7.72 6.40 2.36
CA ARG A 207 8.32 7.70 2.63
C ARG A 207 9.41 7.51 3.67
N ARG A 208 10.66 7.78 3.29
CA ARG A 208 11.79 7.81 4.20
C ARG A 208 11.56 8.89 5.25
N ARG A 209 11.58 8.51 6.53
CA ARG A 209 11.68 9.49 7.59
C ARG A 209 13.16 9.85 7.66
N GLY A 210 13.51 11.08 7.26
CA GLY A 210 14.85 11.60 7.57
C GLY A 210 15.13 11.50 9.07
N ASN A 211 16.37 11.76 9.50
CA ASN A 211 16.67 12.01 10.92
C ASN A 211 15.92 13.26 11.39
N VAL A 212 14.63 13.13 11.67
CA VAL A 212 13.75 14.16 12.20
C VAL A 212 13.47 13.79 13.66
N PRO A 213 13.74 14.66 14.63
CA PRO A 213 13.59 14.35 16.06
C PRO A 213 12.18 13.86 16.38
N ARG A 214 12.08 12.86 17.26
CA ARG A 214 10.84 12.20 17.68
C ARG A 214 9.85 13.18 18.33
N GLY A 215 9.06 13.88 17.53
CA GLY A 215 7.80 14.51 17.98
C GLY A 215 6.67 13.49 17.91
N GLY A 216 6.61 12.58 18.88
CA GLY A 216 5.53 11.61 19.04
C GLY A 216 4.37 12.22 19.82
N TRP A 217 3.16 12.15 19.26
CA TRP A 217 1.94 12.44 20.01
C TRP A 217 1.64 11.29 20.96
N LEU A 218 1.40 11.62 22.23
CA LEU A 218 0.96 10.72 23.28
C LEU A 218 -0.43 10.15 22.97
N VAL A 219 -0.56 8.82 22.97
CA VAL A 219 -1.84 8.16 23.26
C VAL A 219 -1.60 7.12 24.35
N THR A 220 -2.42 7.25 25.38
CA THR A 220 -2.38 6.61 26.69
C THR A 220 -2.52 5.09 26.62
N ARG A 221 -1.63 4.36 27.30
CA ARG A 221 -1.96 3.02 27.84
C ARG A 221 -2.74 3.23 29.15
N PRO A 222 -3.78 2.45 29.47
CA PRO A 222 -4.22 2.34 30.84
C PRO A 222 -3.10 1.69 31.66
N ARG A 223 -2.77 2.26 32.81
CA ARG A 223 -1.88 1.63 33.79
C ARG A 223 -2.63 0.46 34.43
N PRO A 224 -2.02 -0.73 34.56
CA PRO A 224 -2.59 -1.82 35.33
C PRO A 224 -2.15 -1.70 36.79
N GLU A 225 -2.68 -0.72 37.52
CA GLU A 225 -2.57 -0.68 38.99
C GLU A 225 -3.84 -0.05 39.57
N GLU A 226 -4.93 -0.81 39.58
CA GLU A 226 -6.07 -0.62 40.51
C GLU A 226 -6.87 -1.93 40.62
N GLN A 227 -6.16 -3.01 40.93
CA GLN A 227 -6.72 -4.20 41.58
C GLN A 227 -5.87 -4.53 42.79
N ALA A 228 -5.95 -3.68 43.81
CA ALA A 228 -5.66 -4.01 45.20
C ALA A 228 -6.08 -2.83 46.09
N ARG A 229 -7.36 -2.79 46.44
CA ARG A 229 -7.90 -2.48 47.78
C ARG A 229 -9.42 -2.57 47.76
#